data_AF-A0AAW3C0H0-F1
#
_entry.id   AF-A0AAW3C0H0-F1
#
_cell.length_a   1.000
_cell.length_b   1.000
_cell.length_c   1.000
_cell.angle_alpha   90.00
_cell.angle_beta   90.00
_cell.angle_gamma   90.00
#
_symmetry.space_group_name_H-M   'P 1'
#
loop_
_entity.id
_entity.type
_entity.pdbx_description
1 polymer ?
#
loop_
_entity_poly.entity_id
_entity_poly.type
_entity_poly.pdbx_seq_one_letter_code
_entity_poly.pdbx_strand_id
1 'polypeptide(L)'
;MMTDRALGTLLLACNSSFFVYYVLWIGVMPFVDESHFTQALFPPREYGLLLAALMMTAAVGIAMLVGSLHTIWRTGYVPLPTKAAAMTRVNLLAASAVAATTDGVVPEVPIAAK
;
A
#
# COMPACT_ATOMS: atom_id res chain seq x y z
N MET A 1 33.00 -11.47 -18.16
CA MET A 1 31.58 -11.77 -18.45
C MET A 1 31.04 -13.05 -17.79
N MET A 2 31.88 -13.90 -17.17
CA MET A 2 31.41 -15.14 -16.49
C MET A 2 30.94 -14.92 -15.04
N THR A 3 31.27 -13.77 -14.43
CA THR A 3 31.03 -13.48 -13.01
C THR A 3 29.54 -13.43 -12.65
N ASP A 4 28.71 -12.76 -13.45
CA ASP A 4 27.27 -12.59 -13.12
C ASP A 4 26.50 -13.92 -13.19
N ARG A 5 26.81 -14.77 -14.19
CA ARG A 5 26.20 -16.09 -14.32
C ARG A 5 26.68 -17.05 -13.23
N ALA A 6 27.95 -16.98 -12.86
CA ALA A 6 28.50 -17.78 -11.77
C ALA A 6 27.86 -17.41 -10.43
N LEU A 7 27.71 -16.12 -10.14
CA LEU A 7 27.01 -15.63 -8.95
C LEU A 7 25.54 -16.08 -8.94
N GLY A 8 24.80 -15.89 -10.04
CA GLY A 8 23.41 -16.33 -10.12
C GLY A 8 23.26 -17.84 -9.88
N THR A 9 24.15 -18.65 -10.44
CA THR A 9 24.16 -20.11 -10.25
C THR A 9 24.49 -20.48 -8.81
N LEU A 10 25.47 -19.80 -8.19
CA LEU A 10 25.84 -20.00 -6.79
C LEU A 10 24.69 -19.63 -5.84
N LEU A 11 24.06 -18.47 -6.04
CA LEU A 11 22.91 -18.04 -5.25
C LEU A 11 21.75 -19.00 -5.40
N LEU A 12 21.47 -19.46 -6.62
CA LEU A 12 20.40 -20.43 -6.87
C LEU A 12 20.67 -21.77 -6.17
N ALA A 13 21.89 -22.30 -6.29
CA ALA A 13 22.28 -23.54 -5.63
C ALA A 13 22.21 -23.41 -4.09
N CYS A 14 22.70 -22.30 -3.56
CA CYS A 14 22.67 -21.99 -2.13
C CYS A 14 21.23 -21.89 -1.61
N ASN A 15 20.39 -21.09 -2.28
CA ASN A 15 18.98 -20.92 -1.94
C ASN A 15 18.21 -22.25 -2.04
N SER A 16 18.46 -23.03 -3.10
CA SER A 16 17.84 -24.35 -3.27
C SER A 16 18.24 -25.31 -2.14
N SER A 17 19.49 -25.25 -1.68
CA SER A 17 19.98 -26.10 -0.58
C SER A 17 19.28 -25.75 0.74
N PHE A 18 19.16 -24.45 1.06
CA PHE A 18 18.42 -23.99 2.24
C PHE A 18 16.94 -24.32 2.15
N PHE A 19 16.34 -24.22 0.97
CA PHE A 19 14.94 -24.56 0.75
C PHE A 19 14.67 -26.04 1.02
N VAL A 20 15.51 -26.94 0.47
CA VAL A 20 15.40 -28.38 0.74
C VAL A 20 15.56 -28.66 2.23
N TYR A 21 16.54 -28.04 2.91
CA TYR A 21 16.69 -28.16 4.35
C TYR A 21 15.43 -27.74 5.11
N TYR A 22 14.82 -26.61 4.74
CA TYR A 22 13.61 -26.12 5.39
C TYR A 22 12.39 -27.03 5.15
N VAL A 23 12.21 -27.54 3.93
CA VAL A 23 11.12 -28.48 3.59
C VAL A 23 11.28 -29.79 4.35
N LEU A 24 12.51 -30.31 4.46
CA LEU A 24 12.79 -31.48 5.29
C LEU A 24 12.54 -31.18 6.77
N TRP A 25 12.94 -30.00 7.25
CA TRP A 25 12.75 -29.60 8.63
C TRP A 25 11.28 -29.48 9.04
N ILE A 26 10.41 -28.87 8.22
CA ILE A 26 8.98 -28.75 8.54
C ILE A 26 8.17 -29.98 8.15
N GLY A 27 8.49 -30.58 7.00
CA GLY A 27 7.69 -31.64 6.39
C GLY A 27 8.07 -33.03 6.87
N VAL A 28 9.36 -33.32 7.12
CA VAL A 28 9.83 -34.67 7.45
C VAL A 28 9.94 -34.90 8.96
N MET A 29 10.32 -33.89 9.74
CA MET A 29 10.35 -33.97 11.21
C MET A 29 9.08 -34.50 11.90
N PRO A 30 7.84 -34.17 11.49
CA PRO A 30 6.65 -34.72 12.15
C PRO A 30 6.52 -36.24 12.00
N PHE A 31 7.28 -36.87 11.09
CA PHE A 31 7.30 -38.31 10.87
C PHE A 31 8.52 -39.00 11.50
N VAL A 32 9.47 -38.26 12.08
CA VAL A 32 10.68 -38.79 12.70
C VAL A 32 10.46 -38.95 14.20
N ASP A 33 10.74 -40.14 14.71
CA ASP A 33 10.57 -40.53 16.12
C ASP A 33 11.48 -39.71 17.05
N GLU A 34 10.96 -39.34 18.23
CA GLU A 34 11.59 -38.37 19.15
C GLU A 34 12.86 -38.92 19.83
N SER A 35 13.12 -40.22 19.68
CA SER A 35 14.20 -40.97 20.34
C SER A 35 15.50 -41.08 19.54
N HIS A 36 15.60 -40.47 18.36
CA HIS A 36 16.74 -40.64 17.44
C HIS A 36 17.75 -39.48 17.48
N PHE A 37 19.05 -39.83 17.34
CA PHE A 37 20.20 -38.92 17.25
C PHE A 37 20.04 -37.78 16.22
N THR A 38 19.21 -37.99 15.21
CA THR A 38 18.90 -37.00 14.16
C THR A 38 18.29 -35.70 14.72
N GLN A 39 17.70 -35.70 15.92
CA GLN A 39 17.23 -34.48 16.58
C GLN A 39 18.34 -33.48 16.93
N ALA A 40 19.58 -33.92 17.09
CA ALA A 40 20.69 -32.99 17.29
C ALA A 40 20.99 -32.14 16.04
N LEU A 41 20.55 -32.59 14.86
CA LEU A 41 20.79 -31.92 13.58
C LEU A 41 19.64 -30.96 13.18
N PHE A 42 18.46 -31.11 13.80
CA PHE A 42 17.28 -30.30 13.50
C PHE A 42 16.80 -29.56 14.77
N PRO A 43 16.77 -28.22 14.78
CA PRO A 43 16.26 -27.48 15.92
C PRO A 43 14.79 -27.82 16.19
N PRO A 44 14.29 -27.54 17.41
CA PRO A 44 12.91 -27.86 17.80
C PRO A 44 11.88 -27.36 16.78
N ARG A 45 10.88 -28.18 16.49
CA ARG A 45 9.85 -27.95 15.45
C ARG A 45 9.18 -26.57 15.53
N GLU A 46 9.04 -26.06 16.74
CA GLU A 46 8.39 -24.78 17.03
C GLU A 46 9.10 -23.62 16.33
N TYR A 47 10.43 -23.68 16.22
CA TYR A 47 11.22 -22.66 15.54
C TYR A 47 10.96 -22.62 14.04
N GLY A 48 10.77 -23.77 13.39
CA GLY A 48 10.48 -23.80 11.96
C GLY A 48 9.15 -23.13 11.62
N LEU A 49 8.11 -23.41 12.42
CA LEU A 49 6.78 -22.81 12.28
C LEU A 49 6.79 -21.31 12.62
N LEU A 50 7.50 -20.92 13.69
CA LEU A 50 7.69 -19.53 14.08
C LEU A 50 8.40 -18.73 12.98
N LEU A 51 9.40 -19.33 12.31
CA LEU A 51 10.11 -18.67 11.22
C LEU A 51 9.18 -18.37 10.03
N ALA A 52 8.32 -19.32 9.63
CA ALA A 52 7.33 -19.09 8.59
C ALA A 52 6.32 -18.01 8.98
N ALA A 53 5.77 -18.09 10.20
CA ALA A 53 4.80 -17.12 10.70
C ALA A 53 5.41 -15.70 10.76
N LEU A 54 6.64 -15.58 11.26
CA LEU A 54 7.36 -14.31 11.34
C LEU A 54 7.63 -13.75 9.95
N MET A 55 8.08 -14.57 8.99
CA MET A 55 8.32 -14.12 7.62
C MET A 55 7.03 -13.64 6.94
N MET A 56 5.93 -14.39 7.06
CA MET A 56 4.66 -14.01 6.45
C MET A 56 4.10 -12.71 7.06
N THR A 57 4.08 -12.62 8.39
CA THR A 57 3.57 -11.45 9.10
C THR A 57 4.43 -10.21 8.85
N ALA A 58 5.76 -10.35 8.89
CA ALA A 58 6.68 -9.26 8.57
C ALA A 58 6.55 -8.82 7.10
N ALA A 59 6.50 -9.75 6.15
CA ALA A 59 6.37 -9.43 4.74
C ALA A 59 5.07 -8.67 4.43
N VAL A 60 3.94 -9.13 4.97
CA VAL A 60 2.64 -8.44 4.81
C VAL A 60 2.66 -7.07 5.49
N GLY A 61 3.20 -6.98 6.71
CA GLY A 61 3.30 -5.73 7.45
C GLY A 61 4.16 -4.69 6.71
N ILE A 62 5.32 -5.09 6.20
CA ILE A 62 6.21 -4.23 5.43
C ILE A 62 5.56 -3.85 4.09
N ALA A 63 4.94 -4.79 3.38
CA ALA A 63 4.27 -4.50 2.12
C ALA A 63 3.13 -3.48 2.28
N MET A 64 2.33 -3.62 3.35
CA MET A 64 1.27 -2.66 3.69
C MET A 64 1.84 -1.29 4.06
N LEU A 65 2.91 -1.25 4.85
CA LEU A 65 3.58 0.00 5.22
C LEU A 65 4.13 0.73 3.99
N VAL A 66 4.88 0.02 3.14
CA VAL A 66 5.46 0.57 1.91
C VAL A 66 4.36 0.99 0.94
N GLY A 67 3.31 0.19 0.78
CA GLY A 67 2.17 0.51 -0.09
C GLY A 67 1.42 1.75 0.38
N SER A 68 1.15 1.86 1.68
CA SER A 68 0.52 3.04 2.30
C SER A 68 1.39 4.28 2.10
N LEU A 69 2.68 4.17 2.41
CA LEU A 69 3.64 5.26 2.25
C LEU A 69 3.67 5.70 0.78
N HIS A 70 3.94 4.77 -0.15
CA HIS A 70 3.92 5.05 -1.59
C HIS A 70 2.61 5.70 -2.06
N THR A 71 1.46 5.31 -1.51
CA THR A 71 0.18 5.94 -1.82
C THR A 71 0.15 7.40 -1.35
N ILE A 72 0.52 7.67 -0.09
CA ILE A 72 0.58 9.04 0.46
C ILE A 72 1.50 9.94 -0.38
N TRP A 73 2.67 9.43 -0.74
CA TRP A 73 3.62 10.15 -1.60
C TRP A 73 3.06 10.41 -3.00
N ARG A 74 2.20 9.53 -3.54
CA ARG A 74 1.59 9.71 -4.87
C ARG A 74 0.35 10.58 -4.91
N THR A 75 -0.54 10.51 -3.91
CA THR A 75 -1.82 11.23 -4.00
C THR A 75 -1.77 12.68 -3.51
N GLY A 76 -0.75 13.07 -2.73
CA GLY A 76 -0.74 14.37 -2.07
C GLY A 76 -1.92 14.50 -1.09
N TYR A 77 -1.75 15.23 0.00
CA TYR A 77 -2.90 15.56 0.83
C TYR A 77 -3.83 16.47 0.02
N VAL A 78 -4.99 15.95 -0.41
CA VAL A 78 -6.08 16.80 -0.88
C VAL A 78 -6.84 17.22 0.37
N PRO A 79 -6.64 18.45 0.89
CA PRO A 79 -7.37 18.89 2.07
C PRO A 79 -8.84 19.00 1.65
N LEU A 80 -9.73 18.34 2.40
CA LEU A 80 -11.15 18.55 2.23
C LEU A 80 -11.45 20.05 2.34
N PRO A 81 -12.30 20.62 1.47
CA PRO A 81 -12.69 22.02 1.61
C PRO A 81 -13.28 22.20 3.01
N THR A 82 -12.56 22.95 3.85
CA THR A 82 -13.05 23.35 5.17
C THR A 82 -14.45 23.91 5.01
N LYS A 83 -15.37 23.61 5.92
CA LYS A 83 -16.78 24.06 5.84
C LYS A 83 -16.91 25.56 5.51
N ALA A 84 -15.95 26.37 5.96
CA ALA A 84 -15.82 27.78 5.61
C ALA A 84 -15.61 28.04 4.09
N ALA A 85 -14.71 27.31 3.44
CA ALA A 85 -14.45 27.43 2.00
C ALA A 85 -15.65 26.96 1.14
N ALA A 86 -16.36 25.93 1.61
CA ALA A 86 -17.61 25.50 0.97
C ALA A 86 -18.70 26.58 1.08
N MET A 87 -18.86 27.20 2.26
CA MET A 87 -19.83 28.27 2.48
C MET A 87 -19.52 29.52 1.65
N THR A 88 -18.25 29.89 1.48
CA THR A 88 -17.84 31.01 0.62
C THR A 88 -18.20 30.78 -0.85
N ARG A 89 -18.02 29.54 -1.36
CA ARG A 89 -18.43 29.16 -2.72
C ARG A 89 -19.96 29.25 -2.90
N VAL A 90 -20.73 28.81 -1.91
CA VAL A 90 -22.20 28.92 -1.93
C VAL A 90 -22.65 30.39 -1.96
N ASN A 91 -22.06 31.25 -1.13
CA ASN A 91 -22.40 32.68 -1.11
C ASN A 91 -21.99 33.40 -2.41
N LEU A 92 -20.86 33.04 -3.01
CA LEU A 92 -20.43 33.57 -4.31
C LEU A 92 -21.37 33.16 -5.45
N LEU A 93 -21.80 31.88 -5.46
CA LEU A 93 -22.78 31.40 -6.43
C LEU A 93 -24.13 32.10 -6.24
N ALA A 94 -24.59 32.26 -5.00
CA ALA A 94 -25.81 33.01 -4.68
C ALA A 94 -25.71 34.48 -5.10
N ALA A 95 -24.57 35.15 -4.84
CA ALA A 95 -24.33 36.53 -5.27
C ALA A 95 -24.31 36.68 -6.80
N SER A 96 -23.72 35.71 -7.53
CA SER A 96 -23.73 35.72 -9.00
C SER A 96 -25.12 35.49 -9.59
N ALA A 97 -25.96 34.68 -8.93
CA ALA A 97 -27.36 34.48 -9.33
C ALA A 97 -28.20 35.75 -9.11
N VAL A 98 -27.96 36.48 -8.01
CA VAL A 98 -28.63 37.76 -7.74
C VAL A 98 -28.18 38.86 -8.71
N ALA A 99 -26.89 38.91 -9.07
CA ALA A 99 -26.38 39.86 -10.05
C ALA A 99 -27.01 39.64 -11.44
N ALA A 100 -27.16 38.38 -11.87
CA ALA A 100 -27.79 38.03 -13.15
C ALA A 100 -29.28 38.41 -13.22
N THR A 101 -29.99 38.44 -12.09
CA THR A 101 -31.41 38.86 -12.05
C THR A 101 -31.58 40.38 -12.16
N THR A 102 -30.55 41.16 -11.83
CA THR A 102 -30.63 42.62 -11.72
C THR A 102 -30.39 43.32 -13.06
N ASP A 103 -29.69 42.68 -14.01
CA ASP A 103 -29.42 43.20 -15.36
C ASP A 103 -30.64 43.17 -16.31
N GLY A 104 -31.77 42.57 -15.87
CA GLY A 104 -32.98 42.42 -16.67
C GLY A 104 -34.03 43.54 -16.54
N VAL A 105 -33.81 44.56 -15.70
CA VAL A 105 -34.76 45.67 -15.51
C VAL A 105 -34.13 46.98 -15.98
N VAL A 106 -34.00 47.13 -17.29
CA VAL A 106 -33.84 48.45 -17.91
C VAL A 106 -35.24 49.04 -18.05
N PRO A 107 -35.60 50.15 -17.38
CA PRO A 107 -36.83 50.86 -17.70
C PRO A 107 -36.67 51.42 -19.12
N GLU A 108 -37.45 50.91 -20.07
CA GLU A 108 -37.53 51.47 -21.42
C GLU A 108 -37.88 52.97 -21.31
N VAL A 109 -36.94 53.82 -21.71
CA VAL A 109 -37.13 55.27 -21.81
C VAL A 109 -37.94 55.54 -23.09
N PRO A 110 -39.18 56.07 -23.03
CA PRO A 110 -39.80 56.62 -24.22
C PRO A 110 -39.15 57.98 -24.50
N ILE A 111 -38.27 58.01 -25.50
CA ILE A 111 -37.80 59.25 -26.14
C ILE A 111 -39.03 59.92 -26.75
N ALA A 112 -39.51 60.98 -26.10
CA ALA A 112 -40.54 61.86 -26.61
C ALA A 112 -39.94 62.72 -27.74
N ALA A 113 -40.34 62.42 -28.97
CA ALA A 113 -40.20 63.31 -30.11
C ALA A 113 -41.21 64.46 -29.97
N LYS A 114 -40.73 65.70 -29.81
CA LYS A 114 -41.33 66.90 -30.41
C LYS A 114 -40.37 68.08 -30.36
#